data_AF-A0AAN5DHR3-F1
#
_entry.id   AF-A0AAN5DHR3-F1
#
_cell.length_a   1.000
_cell.length_b   1.000
_cell.length_c   1.000
_cell.angle_alpha   90.00
_cell.angle_beta   90.00
_cell.angle_gamma   90.00
#
_symmetry.space_group_name_H-M   'P 1'
#
loop_
_entity.id
_entity.type
_entity.pdbx_description
1 polymer ?
#
loop_
_entity_poly.entity_id
_entity_poly.type
_entity_poly.pdbx_seq_one_letter_code
_entity_poly.pdbx_strand_id
1 'polypeptide(L)'
;LLYYRYTTATPCEASVSRSFCVVRFLGTSVIPSFVVVHVAMNVQRALSAFRVNTTKQAIVTRVLILISFACAIVYGLVVYWPEPLDGVASYCTSISKYRQWRVILNIHIPFVVDVLNLVASLILWRYNKHKLRSQTSMGLNDKFARILNVHVSLNFLAIEALHTVVYAYLFG
;
A
#
# COMPACT_ATOMS: atom_id res chain seq x y z
N LEU A 1 16.32 -4.01 30.59
CA LEU A 1 15.66 -3.17 29.57
C LEU A 1 14.15 -3.42 29.46
N LEU A 2 13.68 -4.67 29.31
CA LEU A 2 12.23 -4.99 29.38
C LEU A 2 11.59 -4.63 30.74
N TYR A 3 12.36 -4.65 31.83
CA TYR A 3 11.87 -4.37 33.19
C TYR A 3 11.41 -2.91 33.40
N TYR A 4 12.10 -1.92 32.81
CA TYR A 4 11.74 -0.49 32.91
C TYR A 4 10.43 -0.15 32.16
N ARG A 5 10.00 -1.06 31.28
CA ARG A 5 8.78 -0.96 30.46
C ARG A 5 7.51 -1.24 31.28
N TYR A 6 7.63 -1.89 32.44
CA TYR A 6 6.50 -2.32 33.28
C TYR A 6 6.32 -1.48 34.55
N THR A 7 7.22 -0.54 34.84
CA THR A 7 7.23 0.25 36.08
C THR A 7 6.87 1.73 35.90
N THR A 8 6.64 2.19 34.67
CA THR A 8 6.27 3.59 34.39
C THR A 8 4.76 3.78 34.45
N ALA A 9 4.29 4.81 35.16
CA ALA A 9 2.87 5.03 35.42
C ALA A 9 2.12 5.58 34.20
N THR A 10 2.84 6.23 33.27
CA THR A 10 2.25 6.81 32.07
C THR A 10 3.01 6.43 30.79
N PRO A 11 2.33 6.28 29.64
CA PRO A 11 2.95 5.87 28.37
C PRO A 11 3.97 6.89 27.82
N CYS A 12 3.98 8.14 28.31
CA CYS A 12 4.96 9.14 27.90
C CYS A 12 6.29 9.05 28.68
N GLU A 13 6.29 8.41 29.85
CA GLU A 13 7.50 8.14 30.64
C GLU A 13 8.22 6.87 30.19
N ALA A 14 7.51 5.98 29.50
CA ALA A 14 8.12 4.84 28.83
C ALA A 14 9.06 5.37 27.72
N SER A 15 10.36 5.17 27.89
CA SER A 15 11.38 5.50 26.90
C SER A 15 11.98 4.22 26.29
N VAL A 16 12.22 4.22 24.98
CA VAL A 16 12.93 3.15 24.28
C VAL A 16 14.18 3.69 23.62
N SER A 17 15.23 2.87 23.54
CA SER A 17 16.41 3.22 22.73
C SER A 17 15.98 3.42 21.28
N ARG A 18 16.43 4.52 20.66
CA ARG A 18 16.09 4.86 19.27
C ARG A 18 16.59 3.83 18.26
N SER A 19 17.57 3.00 18.62
CA SER A 19 17.97 1.83 17.82
C SER A 19 16.81 0.84 17.56
N PHE A 20 15.85 0.71 18.48
CA PHE A 20 14.65 -0.11 18.27
C PHE A 20 13.60 0.57 17.39
N CYS A 21 13.68 1.90 17.21
CA CYS A 21 12.81 2.62 16.28
C CYS A 21 13.11 2.27 14.81
N VAL A 22 14.30 1.75 14.49
CA VAL A 22 14.67 1.31 13.14
C VAL A 22 13.68 0.27 12.60
N VAL A 23 13.24 -0.69 13.42
CA VAL A 23 12.26 -1.70 13.01
C VAL A 23 10.91 -1.06 12.68
N ARG A 24 10.50 -0.07 13.47
CA ARG A 24 9.27 0.70 13.21
C ARG A 24 9.40 1.50 11.92
N PHE A 25 10.54 2.15 11.69
CA PHE A 25 10.83 2.92 10.48
C PHE A 25 10.85 2.05 9.23
N LEU A 26 11.47 0.87 9.30
CA LEU A 26 11.43 -0.11 8.23
C LEU A 26 9.98 -0.50 7.94
N GLY A 27 9.21 -0.88 8.96
CA GLY A 27 7.80 -1.26 8.82
C GLY A 27 6.93 -0.19 8.17
N THR A 28 7.04 1.06 8.62
CA THR A 28 6.28 2.18 8.04
C THR A 28 6.76 2.58 6.66
N SER A 29 8.04 2.36 6.33
CA SER A 29 8.58 2.65 5.00
C SER A 29 8.10 1.70 3.89
N VAL A 30 7.62 0.50 4.23
CA VAL A 30 7.08 -0.45 3.25
C VAL A 30 5.64 -0.11 2.85
N ILE A 31 4.90 0.61 3.71
CA ILE A 31 3.49 0.94 3.49
C ILE A 31 3.23 1.60 2.12
N PRO A 32 3.95 2.66 1.71
CA PRO A 32 3.77 3.27 0.39
C PRO A 32 4.04 2.30 -0.76
N SER A 33 5.01 1.39 -0.59
CA SER A 33 5.32 0.38 -1.60
C SER A 33 4.17 -0.60 -1.80
N PHE A 34 3.47 -1.00 -0.73
CA PHE A 34 2.26 -1.83 -0.89
C PHE A 34 1.18 -1.14 -1.71
N VAL A 35 1.00 0.18 -1.50
CA VAL A 35 0.04 0.97 -2.30
C VAL A 35 0.46 1.03 -3.77
N VAL A 36 1.75 1.18 -4.08
CA VAL A 36 2.26 1.12 -5.46
C VAL A 36 2.10 -0.28 -6.06
N VAL A 37 2.28 -1.34 -5.26
CA VAL A 37 2.02 -2.72 -5.70
C VAL A 37 0.54 -2.92 -6.06
N HIS A 38 -0.40 -2.34 -5.30
CA HIS A 38 -1.83 -2.37 -5.65
C HIS A 38 -2.09 -1.69 -7.01
N VAL A 39 -1.47 -0.53 -7.26
CA VAL A 39 -1.51 0.13 -8.58
C VAL A 39 -0.97 -0.82 -9.65
N ALA A 40 0.16 -1.48 -9.40
CA ALA A 40 0.77 -2.39 -10.34
C ALA A 40 -0.15 -3.56 -10.70
N MET A 41 -0.81 -4.15 -9.71
CA MET A 41 -1.79 -5.22 -9.90
C MET A 41 -2.98 -4.75 -10.72
N ASN A 42 -3.49 -3.53 -10.46
CA ASN A 42 -4.59 -2.96 -11.23
C ASN A 42 -4.21 -2.66 -12.69
N VAL A 43 -3.01 -2.15 -12.92
CA VAL A 43 -2.48 -1.98 -14.28
C VAL A 43 -2.39 -3.35 -14.98
N GLN A 44 -1.85 -4.38 -14.33
CA GLN A 44 -1.77 -5.72 -14.94
C GLN A 44 -3.14 -6.31 -15.25
N ARG A 45 -4.12 -6.15 -14.34
CA ARG A 45 -5.51 -6.58 -14.59
C ARG A 45 -6.13 -5.81 -15.75
N ALA A 46 -5.88 -4.51 -15.87
CA ALA A 46 -6.34 -3.71 -16.99
C ALA A 46 -5.73 -4.20 -18.31
N LEU A 47 -4.40 -4.36 -18.36
CA LEU A 47 -3.70 -4.86 -19.55
C LEU A 47 -4.23 -6.24 -19.98
N SER A 48 -4.47 -7.14 -19.02
CA SER A 48 -5.09 -8.44 -19.25
C SER A 48 -6.52 -8.31 -19.78
N ALA A 49 -7.35 -7.43 -19.20
CA ALA A 49 -8.73 -7.21 -19.63
C ALA A 49 -8.85 -6.65 -21.07
N PHE A 50 -7.85 -5.87 -21.50
CA PHE A 50 -7.71 -5.30 -22.84
C PHE A 50 -6.84 -6.12 -23.81
N ARG A 51 -6.36 -7.30 -23.39
CA ARG A 51 -5.54 -8.21 -24.20
C ARG A 51 -4.27 -7.59 -24.77
N VAL A 52 -3.60 -6.78 -23.97
CA VAL A 52 -2.28 -6.28 -24.34
C VAL A 52 -1.31 -7.47 -24.41
N ASN A 53 -0.39 -7.44 -25.38
CA ASN A 53 0.60 -8.51 -25.58
C ASN A 53 1.38 -8.82 -24.28
N THR A 54 1.63 -10.11 -24.02
CA THR A 54 2.32 -10.60 -22.82
C THR A 54 3.72 -10.02 -22.66
N THR A 55 4.43 -9.77 -23.76
CA THR A 55 5.74 -9.09 -23.73
C THR A 55 5.62 -7.68 -23.14
N LYS A 56 4.59 -6.91 -23.54
CA LYS A 56 4.35 -5.57 -23.01
C LYS A 56 3.91 -5.62 -21.55
N GLN A 57 3.06 -6.58 -21.19
CA GLN A 57 2.67 -6.81 -19.80
C GLN A 57 3.90 -7.08 -18.91
N ALA A 58 4.80 -7.96 -19.35
CA ALA A 58 6.02 -8.29 -18.63
C ALA A 58 6.95 -7.08 -18.43
N ILE A 59 7.13 -6.25 -19.47
CA ILE A 59 7.90 -5.00 -19.37
C ILE A 59 7.27 -4.07 -18.33
N VAL A 60 5.95 -3.85 -18.42
CA VAL A 60 5.24 -2.98 -17.49
C VAL A 60 5.33 -3.52 -16.05
N THR A 61 5.20 -4.84 -15.83
CA THR A 61 5.36 -5.45 -14.50
C THR A 61 6.74 -5.16 -13.92
N ARG A 62 7.81 -5.36 -14.70
CA ARG A 62 9.18 -5.14 -14.24
C ARG A 62 9.42 -3.68 -13.86
N VAL A 63 8.93 -2.75 -14.68
CA VAL A 63 9.04 -1.31 -14.40
C VAL A 63 8.28 -0.94 -13.12
N LEU A 64 7.06 -1.43 -12.93
CA LEU A 64 6.25 -1.11 -11.75
C LEU A 64 6.83 -1.71 -10.45
N ILE A 65 7.45 -2.89 -10.52
CA ILE A 65 8.18 -3.47 -9.39
C ILE A 65 9.37 -2.56 -9.01
N LEU A 66 10.16 -2.11 -9.99
CA LEU A 66 11.29 -1.21 -9.73
C LEU A 66 10.83 0.12 -9.13
N ILE A 67 9.73 0.69 -9.64
CA ILE A 67 9.12 1.91 -9.09
C ILE A 67 8.69 1.68 -7.63
N SER A 68 8.07 0.54 -7.33
CA SER A 68 7.66 0.20 -5.95
C SER A 68 8.84 0.16 -4.98
N PHE A 69 9.96 -0.45 -5.39
CA PHE A 69 11.18 -0.47 -4.58
C PHE A 69 11.79 0.93 -4.42
N ALA A 70 11.86 1.71 -5.51
CA ALA A 70 12.35 3.08 -5.47
C ALA A 70 11.52 3.97 -4.53
N CYS A 71 10.19 3.84 -4.56
CA CYS A 71 9.29 4.54 -3.64
C CYS A 71 9.58 4.22 -2.17
N ALA A 72 9.83 2.95 -1.82
CA ALA A 72 10.20 2.55 -0.46
C ALA A 72 11.49 3.24 0.01
N ILE A 73 12.51 3.21 -0.84
CA ILE A 73 13.84 3.78 -0.53
C ILE A 73 13.73 5.30 -0.39
N VAL A 74 13.13 5.97 -1.37
CA VAL A 74 12.96 7.43 -1.37
C VAL A 74 12.15 7.85 -0.15
N TYR A 75 11.07 7.13 0.17
CA TYR A 75 10.30 7.38 1.38
C TYR A 75 11.15 7.27 2.64
N GLY A 76 11.87 6.16 2.79
CA GLY A 76 12.67 5.89 3.99
C GLY A 76 13.71 6.99 4.20
N LEU A 77 14.36 7.43 3.11
CA LEU A 77 15.31 8.52 3.14
C LEU A 77 14.62 9.86 3.47
N VAL A 78 13.55 10.25 2.78
CA VAL A 78 12.91 11.57 2.99
C VAL A 78 12.34 11.71 4.40
N VAL A 79 11.75 10.65 4.95
CA VAL A 79 11.10 10.69 6.26
C VAL A 79 12.12 10.56 7.40
N TYR A 80 13.09 9.64 7.29
CA TYR A 80 13.95 9.23 8.41
C TYR A 80 15.41 9.70 8.33
N TRP A 81 15.92 10.11 7.16
CA TRP A 81 17.31 10.61 7.03
C TRP A 81 17.70 11.68 8.05
N PRO A 82 16.84 12.66 8.40
CA PRO A 82 17.25 13.72 9.30
C PRO A 82 16.99 13.37 10.78
N GLU A 83 16.76 12.10 11.13
CA GLU A 83 16.44 11.67 12.49
C GLU A 83 17.65 10.98 13.16
N PRO A 84 18.29 11.59 14.18
CA PRO A 84 19.44 10.98 14.83
C PRO A 84 19.04 9.73 15.62
N LEU A 85 19.75 8.63 15.35
CA LEU A 85 19.54 7.31 15.97
C LEU A 85 20.08 7.22 17.41
N ASP A 86 20.73 8.28 17.89
CA ASP A 86 21.31 8.32 19.22
C ASP A 86 20.29 8.78 20.27
N GLY A 87 20.39 8.18 21.46
CA GLY A 87 19.58 8.52 22.64
C GLY A 87 18.28 7.71 22.77
N VAL A 88 17.38 8.22 23.59
CA VAL A 88 16.08 7.60 23.91
C VAL A 88 14.93 8.39 23.28
N ALA A 89 13.86 7.69 22.91
CA ALA A 89 12.61 8.28 22.46
C ALA A 89 11.47 7.86 23.39
N SER A 90 10.61 8.80 23.77
CA SER A 90 9.36 8.52 24.47
C SER A 90 8.41 7.73 23.58
N TYR A 91 7.62 6.83 24.15
CA TYR A 91 6.58 6.08 23.42
C TYR A 91 5.46 6.99 22.89
N CYS A 92 5.16 8.08 23.59
CA CYS A 92 4.25 9.10 23.10
C CYS A 92 4.77 9.67 21.78
N THR A 93 3.89 9.67 20.78
CA THR A 93 4.09 10.05 19.38
C THR A 93 5.17 11.12 19.22
N SER A 94 6.38 10.70 18.85
CA SER A 94 7.53 11.57 18.61
C SER A 94 7.39 12.40 17.32
N ILE A 95 6.15 12.69 16.89
CA ILE A 95 5.90 13.58 15.76
C ILE A 95 6.19 14.99 16.28
N SER A 96 7.44 15.44 16.11
CA SER A 96 7.76 16.82 16.44
C SER A 96 6.88 17.76 15.61
N LYS A 97 6.35 18.82 16.24
CA LYS A 97 5.50 19.83 15.57
C LYS A 97 6.10 20.34 14.25
N TYR A 98 7.44 20.35 14.13
CA TYR A 98 8.16 20.80 12.93
C TYR A 98 8.12 19.82 11.74
N ARG A 99 7.70 18.57 11.94
CA ARG A 99 7.59 17.54 10.87
C ARG A 99 6.19 16.99 10.69
N GLN A 100 5.20 17.54 11.41
CA GLN A 100 3.82 17.09 11.37
C GLN A 100 3.23 17.13 9.94
N TRP A 101 3.52 18.17 9.14
CA TRP A 101 3.02 18.28 7.77
C TRP A 101 3.53 17.16 6.85
N ARG A 102 4.80 16.74 7.00
CA ARG A 102 5.37 15.62 6.24
C ARG A 102 4.66 14.33 6.59
N VAL A 103 4.44 14.07 7.88
CA VAL A 103 3.74 12.87 8.34
C VAL A 103 2.28 12.85 7.88
N ILE A 104 1.58 14.00 7.93
CA ILE A 104 0.19 14.12 7.47
C ILE A 104 0.08 13.85 5.97
N LEU A 105 0.85 14.57 5.13
CA LEU A 105 0.85 14.33 3.68
C LEU A 105 1.23 12.88 3.37
N ASN A 106 2.15 12.35 4.14
CA ASN A 106 2.62 11.00 3.96
C ASN A 106 1.57 9.92 4.27
N ILE A 107 0.58 10.22 5.11
CA ILE A 107 -0.55 9.32 5.35
C ILE A 107 -1.66 9.54 4.33
N HIS A 108 -1.91 10.82 3.99
CA HIS A 108 -3.00 11.19 3.08
C HIS A 108 -2.73 10.79 1.63
N ILE A 109 -1.49 10.90 1.13
CA ILE A 109 -1.16 10.52 -0.25
C ILE A 109 -1.41 9.03 -0.49
N PRO A 110 -0.85 8.08 0.30
CA PRO A 110 -1.15 6.66 0.16
C PRO A 110 -2.64 6.35 0.31
N PHE A 111 -3.34 7.03 1.24
CA PHE A 111 -4.78 6.86 1.41
C PHE A 111 -5.56 7.22 0.14
N VAL A 112 -5.28 8.39 -0.45
CA VAL A 112 -5.93 8.82 -1.71
C VAL A 112 -5.64 7.83 -2.83
N VAL A 113 -4.38 7.36 -2.95
CA VAL A 113 -4.01 6.37 -3.96
C VAL A 113 -4.71 5.03 -3.73
N ASP A 114 -4.89 4.61 -2.48
CA ASP A 114 -5.58 3.36 -2.14
C ASP A 114 -7.09 3.44 -2.46
N VAL A 115 -7.73 4.58 -2.19
CA VAL A 115 -9.11 4.84 -2.62
C VAL A 115 -9.23 4.78 -4.16
N LEU A 116 -8.29 5.39 -4.88
CA LEU A 116 -8.24 5.32 -6.34
C LEU A 116 -8.05 3.88 -6.84
N ASN A 117 -7.20 3.09 -6.17
CA ASN A 117 -7.02 1.67 -6.47
C ASN A 117 -8.32 0.89 -6.28
N LEU A 118 -9.02 1.09 -5.16
CA LEU A 118 -10.30 0.44 -4.90
C LEU A 118 -11.33 0.76 -6.00
N VAL A 119 -11.41 2.04 -6.40
CA VAL A 119 -12.31 2.47 -7.49
C VAL A 119 -11.91 1.84 -8.82
N ALA A 120 -10.62 1.80 -9.16
CA ALA A 120 -10.13 1.16 -10.38
C ALA A 120 -10.44 -0.35 -10.39
N SER A 121 -10.22 -1.04 -9.27
CA SER A 121 -10.56 -2.46 -9.07
C SER A 121 -12.06 -2.70 -9.28
N LEU A 122 -12.92 -1.86 -8.71
CA LEU A 122 -14.38 -1.92 -8.89
C LEU A 122 -14.79 -1.77 -10.36
N ILE A 123 -14.21 -0.79 -11.06
CA ILE A 123 -14.49 -0.53 -12.48
C ILE A 123 -14.07 -1.74 -13.33
N LEU A 124 -12.85 -2.27 -13.12
CA LEU A 124 -12.33 -3.42 -13.85
C LEU A 124 -13.15 -4.69 -13.59
N TRP A 125 -13.58 -4.91 -12.34
CA TRP A 125 -14.45 -6.01 -11.98
C TRP A 125 -15.81 -5.90 -12.69
N ARG A 126 -16.45 -4.73 -12.66
CA ARG A 126 -17.72 -4.49 -13.37
C ARG A 126 -17.57 -4.68 -14.87
N TYR A 127 -16.51 -4.15 -15.46
CA TYR A 127 -16.24 -4.28 -16.90
C TYR A 127 -16.10 -5.75 -17.32
N ASN A 128 -15.27 -6.54 -16.62
CA ASN A 128 -15.07 -7.95 -16.96
C ASN A 128 -16.35 -8.77 -16.75
N LYS A 129 -17.10 -8.50 -15.68
CA LYS A 129 -18.39 -9.15 -15.41
C LYS A 129 -19.44 -8.82 -16.47
N HIS A 130 -19.51 -7.56 -16.89
CA HIS A 130 -20.43 -7.14 -17.96
C HIS A 130 -20.09 -7.84 -19.28
N LYS A 131 -18.80 -7.84 -19.67
CA LYS A 131 -18.36 -8.46 -20.92
C LYS A 131 -18.58 -9.98 -20.97
N LEU A 132 -18.45 -10.66 -19.83
CA LEU A 132 -18.79 -12.08 -19.69
C LEU A 132 -20.28 -12.37 -19.87
N ARG A 133 -21.17 -11.43 -19.48
CA ARG A 133 -22.62 -11.58 -19.63
C ARG A 133 -23.11 -11.19 -21.03
N SER A 134 -22.49 -10.18 -21.64
CA SER A 134 -22.95 -9.61 -22.91
C SER A 134 -22.47 -10.40 -24.13
N GLN A 135 -21.35 -11.14 -24.03
CA GLN A 135 -20.80 -11.91 -25.15
C GLN A 135 -21.01 -13.41 -24.91
N THR A 136 -22.02 -13.98 -25.58
CA THR A 136 -22.36 -15.41 -25.54
C THR A 136 -21.36 -16.27 -26.32
N SER A 137 -20.76 -15.74 -27.40
CA SER A 137 -19.75 -16.42 -28.22
C SER A 137 -18.35 -15.85 -27.98
N MET A 138 -17.73 -16.22 -26.85
CA MET A 138 -16.34 -15.87 -26.55
C MET A 138 -15.44 -17.10 -26.69
N GLY A 139 -14.24 -16.93 -27.24
CA GLY A 139 -13.26 -18.03 -27.30
C GLY A 139 -12.94 -18.57 -25.90
N LEU A 140 -12.62 -19.87 -25.79
CA LEU A 140 -12.42 -20.54 -24.51
C LEU A 140 -11.34 -19.85 -23.64
N ASN A 141 -10.19 -19.53 -24.25
CA ASN A 141 -9.09 -18.83 -23.58
C ASN A 141 -9.50 -17.45 -23.05
N ASP A 142 -10.33 -16.75 -23.82
CA ASP A 142 -10.80 -15.42 -23.48
C ASP A 142 -11.78 -15.44 -22.31
N LYS A 143 -12.69 -16.42 -22.33
CA LYS A 143 -13.64 -16.65 -21.26
C LYS A 143 -12.91 -17.03 -19.97
N PHE A 144 -11.93 -17.93 -20.06
CA PHE A 144 -11.11 -18.34 -18.93
C PHE A 144 -10.34 -17.15 -18.32
N ALA A 145 -9.64 -16.36 -19.13
CA ALA A 145 -8.89 -15.20 -18.66
C ALA A 145 -9.81 -14.16 -17.96
N ARG A 146 -11.01 -13.92 -18.49
CA ARG A 146 -11.97 -12.99 -17.88
C ARG A 146 -12.58 -13.54 -16.59
N ILE A 147 -12.90 -14.83 -16.51
CA ILE A 147 -13.38 -15.48 -15.28
C ILE A 147 -12.30 -15.37 -14.19
N LEU A 148 -11.05 -15.67 -14.53
CA LEU A 148 -9.91 -15.53 -13.63
C LEU A 148 -9.77 -14.08 -13.13
N ASN A 149 -9.82 -13.10 -14.03
CA ASN A 149 -9.76 -11.69 -13.64
C ASN A 149 -10.91 -11.29 -12.69
N VAL A 150 -12.13 -11.78 -12.91
CA VAL A 150 -13.27 -11.50 -12.01
C VAL A 150 -13.04 -12.10 -10.63
N HIS A 151 -12.58 -13.35 -10.55
CA HIS A 151 -12.33 -14.03 -9.28
C HIS A 151 -11.20 -13.37 -8.49
N VAL A 152 -10.07 -13.11 -9.16
CA VAL A 152 -8.91 -12.44 -8.54
C VAL A 152 -9.26 -11.02 -8.09
N SER A 153 -10.00 -10.27 -8.90
CA SER A 153 -10.40 -8.91 -8.53
C SER A 153 -11.29 -8.90 -7.30
N LEU A 154 -12.20 -9.87 -7.15
CA LEU A 154 -13.09 -9.94 -5.98
C LEU A 154 -12.31 -10.17 -4.67
N ASN A 155 -11.36 -11.11 -4.67
CA ASN A 155 -10.53 -11.39 -3.50
C ASN A 155 -9.70 -10.17 -3.09
N PHE A 156 -9.13 -9.46 -4.08
CA PHE A 156 -8.35 -8.26 -3.81
C PHE A 156 -9.21 -7.08 -3.36
N LEU A 157 -10.42 -6.94 -3.91
CA LEU A 157 -11.34 -5.86 -3.55
C LEU A 157 -11.70 -5.90 -2.06
N ALA A 158 -11.85 -7.10 -1.49
CA ALA A 158 -12.13 -7.26 -0.06
C ALA A 158 -10.95 -6.77 0.79
N ILE A 159 -9.72 -7.06 0.38
CA ILE A 159 -8.49 -6.61 1.06
C ILE A 159 -8.34 -5.10 0.93
N GLU A 160 -8.49 -4.54 -0.26
CA GLU A 160 -8.42 -3.09 -0.53
C GLU A 160 -9.50 -2.33 0.26
N ALA A 161 -10.73 -2.86 0.32
CA ALA A 161 -11.82 -2.26 1.08
C ALA A 161 -11.53 -2.29 2.59
N LEU A 162 -11.04 -3.42 3.13
CA LEU A 162 -10.65 -3.52 4.53
C LEU A 162 -9.54 -2.52 4.85
N HIS A 163 -8.52 -2.43 4.00
CA HIS A 163 -7.41 -1.51 4.15
C HIS A 163 -7.89 -0.06 4.14
N THR A 164 -8.72 0.33 3.17
CA THR A 164 -9.31 1.69 3.09
C THR A 164 -10.14 2.02 4.34
N VAL A 165 -10.96 1.09 4.85
CA VAL A 165 -11.75 1.28 6.07
C VAL A 165 -10.86 1.48 7.30
N VAL A 166 -9.80 0.68 7.44
CA VAL A 166 -8.83 0.83 8.52
C VAL A 166 -8.14 2.19 8.46
N TYR A 167 -7.74 2.65 7.26
CA TYR A 167 -7.17 3.99 7.10
C TYR A 167 -8.17 5.10 7.45
N ALA A 168 -9.41 4.99 6.99
CA ALA A 168 -10.45 5.97 7.30
C ALA A 168 -10.74 6.03 8.81
N TYR A 169 -10.69 4.91 9.51
CA TYR A 169 -10.88 4.87 10.97
C TYR A 169 -9.67 5.45 11.73
N LEU A 170 -8.45 5.13 11.29
CA LEU A 170 -7.22 5.57 11.97
C LEU A 170 -6.85 7.04 11.70
N PHE A 171 -7.26 7.59 10.56
CA PHE A 171 -6.77 8.88 10.06
C PHE A 171 -7.85 9.83 9.53
N GLY A 172 -9.11 9.41 9.48
CA GLY A 172 -10.26 10.22 9.07
C GLY A 172 -10.97 10.93 10.20
#